data_AF-A0A382I5T5-F1
#
_entry.id   AF-A0A382I5T5-F1
#
_cell.length_a   1.000
_cell.length_b   1.000
_cell.length_c   1.000
_cell.angle_alpha   90.00
_cell.angle_beta   90.00
_cell.angle_gamma   90.00
#
_symmetry.space_group_name_H-M   'P 1'
#
loop_
_entity.id
_entity.type
_entity.pdbx_description
1 polymer ?
#
loop_
_entity_poly.entity_id
_entity_poly.type
_entity_poly.pdbx_seq_one_letter_code
_entity_poly.pdbx_strand_id
1 'polypeptide(L)' 'MSIIKNYFKQNKVTHTFSSCQWPIGDPQEKDFHFCDASIAVGKPYCQQHCEVAYIDEKELKKEKMAQRQRRIAA' A
#
# COMPACT_ATOMS: atom_id res chain seq x y z
N MET A 1 1.38 -1.22 -34.81
CA MET A 1 1.10 -1.48 -33.37
C MET A 1 2.18 -0.88 -32.46
N SER A 2 2.63 0.36 -32.71
CA SER A 2 3.75 0.98 -31.97
C SER A 2 3.37 2.29 -31.26
N ILE A 3 2.30 2.95 -31.72
CA ILE A 3 1.81 4.23 -31.15
C ILE A 3 1.22 4.01 -29.74
N ILE A 4 0.39 2.98 -29.57
CA ILE A 4 -0.23 2.65 -28.28
C ILE A 4 0.82 2.24 -27.23
N LYS A 5 1.87 1.52 -27.65
CA LYS A 5 2.97 1.10 -26.76
C LYS A 5 3.79 2.30 -26.27
N ASN A 6 4.03 3.30 -27.13
CA ASN A 6 4.71 4.53 -26.76
C ASN A 6 3.85 5.41 -25.84
N TYR A 7 2.54 5.48 -26.07
CA TYR A 7 1.61 6.24 -25.21
C TYR A 7 1.60 5.73 -23.76
N PHE A 8 1.55 4.41 -23.55
CA PHE A 8 1.63 3.82 -22.20
C PHE A 8 2.98 4.06 -21.51
N LYS A 9 4.08 4.16 -22.27
CA LYS A 9 5.41 4.40 -21.73
C LYS A 9 5.60 5.87 -21.30
N GLN A 10 4.98 6.79 -22.03
CA GLN A 10 5.03 8.24 -21.79
C GLN A 10 4.06 8.70 -20.69
N ASN A 11 3.01 7.94 -20.39
CA ASN A 11 2.03 8.25 -19.34
C ASN A 11 2.27 7.53 -18.00
N LYS A 12 3.48 7.01 -17.74
CA LYS A 12 3.83 6.53 -16.40
C LYS A 12 4.20 7.71 -15.51
N VAL A 13 3.24 8.20 -14.73
CA VAL A 13 3.52 9.11 -13.62
C VAL A 13 4.22 8.33 -12.52
N THR A 14 5.55 8.41 -12.46
CA THR A 14 6.33 7.82 -11.37
C THR A 14 6.45 8.85 -10.25
N HIS A 15 5.60 8.72 -9.22
CA HIS A 15 5.78 9.50 -8.01
C HIS A 15 7.00 8.97 -7.24
N THR A 16 8.02 9.81 -7.10
CA THR A 16 9.19 9.53 -6.24
C THR A 16 9.03 10.35 -4.97
N PHE A 17 9.10 9.69 -3.81
CA PHE A 17 8.93 10.32 -2.50
C PHE A 17 10.22 10.18 -1.70
N SER A 18 10.60 11.20 -0.93
CA SER A 18 11.75 11.16 -0.02
C SER A 18 11.35 10.72 1.40
N SER A 19 10.09 10.91 1.77
CA SER A 19 9.52 10.59 3.09
C SER A 19 8.25 9.75 2.99
N CYS A 20 7.90 9.09 4.09
CA CYS A 20 6.77 8.18 4.19
C CYS A 20 5.42 8.86 3.93
N GLN A 21 4.68 8.37 2.93
CA GLN A 21 3.38 8.94 2.55
C GLN A 21 2.20 8.41 3.39
N TRP A 22 2.45 8.00 4.63
CA TRP A 22 1.40 7.48 5.50
C TRP A 22 0.62 8.63 6.15
N PRO A 23 -0.70 8.75 5.92
CA PRO A 23 -1.49 9.85 6.47
C PRO A 23 -1.69 9.66 7.98
N ILE A 24 -1.53 10.75 8.72
CA ILE A 24 -1.78 10.82 10.16
C ILE A 24 -2.82 11.91 10.39
N GLY A 25 -3.96 11.52 10.96
CA GLY A 25 -5.11 12.40 11.17
C GLY A 25 -6.13 12.40 10.02
N ASP A 26 -7.13 13.27 10.15
CA ASP A 26 -8.17 13.50 9.12
C ASP A 26 -7.73 14.65 8.19
N PRO A 27 -7.80 14.51 6.85
CA PRO A 27 -7.40 15.55 5.90
C PRO A 27 -8.12 16.91 6.05
N GLN A 28 -9.26 16.96 6.75
CA GLN A 28 -10.00 18.20 7.01
C GLN A 28 -9.53 18.92 8.28
N GLU A 29 -8.68 18.26 9.08
CA GLU A 29 -8.17 18.80 10.34
C GLU A 29 -6.79 19.45 10.16
N LYS A 30 -6.53 20.49 10.95
CA LYS A 30 -5.27 21.26 10.91
C LYS A 30 -4.02 20.44 11.22
N ASP A 31 -4.18 19.35 11.96
CA ASP A 31 -3.09 18.50 12.43
C ASP A 31 -2.79 17.35 11.43
N PHE A 32 -3.45 17.35 10.26
CA PHE A 32 -3.15 16.40 9.20
C PHE A 32 -1.72 16.55 8.70
N HIS A 33 -0.98 15.44 8.70
CA HIS A 33 0.37 15.38 8.15
C HIS A 33 0.69 13.97 7.66
N PHE A 34 1.79 13.86 6.91
CA PHE A 34 2.38 12.57 6.55
C PHE A 34 3.50 12.22 7.51
N CYS A 35 3.76 10.92 7.65
CA CYS A 35 4.88 10.45 8.47
C CYS A 35 6.23 10.96 7.92
N ASP A 36 7.07 11.51 8.80
CA ASP A 36 8.38 12.07 8.41
C ASP A 36 9.50 11.02 8.28
N ALA A 37 9.22 9.75 8.56
CA ALA A 37 10.21 8.68 8.47
C ALA A 37 10.66 8.42 7.02
N SER A 38 11.90 7.94 6.86
CA SER A 38 12.43 7.56 5.55
C SER A 38 11.64 6.40 4.94
N ILE A 39 11.47 6.46 3.61
CA ILE A 39 10.78 5.40 2.86
C ILE A 39 11.58 4.11 2.82
N ALA A 40 10.87 2.98 2.81
CA ALA A 40 11.46 1.69 2.45
C ALA A 40 11.73 1.63 0.93
N VAL A 41 12.78 0.92 0.53
CA VAL A 41 13.23 0.85 -0.86
C VAL A 41 12.10 0.32 -1.77
N GLY A 42 11.75 1.10 -2.80
CA GLY A 42 10.71 0.75 -3.76
C GLY A 42 9.28 0.80 -3.22
N LYS A 43 9.08 1.39 -2.04
CA LYS A 43 7.77 1.55 -1.38
C LYS A 43 7.52 3.03 -1.05
N PRO A 44 6.26 3.47 -0.98
CA PRO A 44 5.93 4.85 -0.60
C PRO A 44 5.95 5.09 0.92
N TYR A 45 6.12 4.04 1.72
CA TYR A 45 5.99 4.09 3.19
C TYR A 45 7.29 3.65 3.87
N CYS A 46 7.50 4.08 5.11
CA CYS A 46 8.55 3.52 5.98
C CYS A 46 8.26 2.06 6.34
N GLN A 47 9.22 1.38 6.99
CA GLN A 47 9.09 -0.04 7.35
C GLN A 47 7.84 -0.31 8.20
N GLN A 48 7.62 0.47 9.25
CA GLN A 48 6.45 0.33 10.14
C GLN A 48 5.13 0.44 9.36
N HIS A 49 4.99 1.48 8.54
CA HIS A 49 3.77 1.69 7.78
C HIS A 49 3.61 0.70 6.61
N CYS A 50 4.70 0.11 6.11
CA CYS A 50 4.60 -1.03 5.19
C CYS A 50 3.95 -2.25 5.85
N GLU A 51 4.28 -2.54 7.11
CA GLU A 51 3.68 -3.68 7.84
C GLU A 51 2.19 -3.50 8.08
N VAL A 52 1.72 -2.25 8.21
CA VAL A 52 0.29 -1.93 8.31
C VAL A 52 -0.38 -1.95 6.93
N ALA A 53 0.27 -1.37 5.91
CA ALA A 53 -0.31 -1.21 4.58
C ALA A 53 -0.46 -2.52 3.80
N TYR A 54 0.49 -3.42 3.96
CA TYR A 54 0.60 -4.62 3.14
C TYR A 54 0.26 -5.87 3.96
N ILE A 55 -0.73 -6.62 3.49
CA ILE A 55 -1.09 -7.92 4.05
C ILE A 55 -0.30 -9.00 3.32
N ASP A 56 0.24 -9.97 4.06
CA ASP A 56 0.82 -11.17 3.45
C ASP A 56 -0.28 -12.04 2.84
N GLU A 57 -0.19 -12.31 1.52
CA GLU A 57 -1.19 -13.09 0.80
C GLU A 57 -1.36 -14.53 1.32
N LYS A 58 -0.28 -15.14 1.83
CA LYS A 58 -0.34 -16.50 2.38
C LYS A 58 -1.09 -16.49 3.69
N GLU A 59 -0.84 -15.51 4.55
CA GLU A 59 -1.58 -15.34 5.80
C GLU A 59 -3.06 -15.06 5.53
N LEU A 60 -3.38 -14.19 4.56
CA LEU A 60 -4.76 -13.94 4.12
C LEU A 60 -5.46 -15.22 3.64
N LYS A 61 -4.76 -16.06 2.86
CA LYS A 61 -5.31 -17.34 2.39
C LYS A 61 -5.56 -18.32 3.54
N LYS A 62 -4.62 -18.43 4.49
CA LYS A 62 -4.78 -19.28 5.68
C LYS A 62 -5.98 -18.84 6.52
N GLU A 63 -6.11 -17.54 6.78
CA GLU A 63 -7.22 -17.00 7.58
C GLU A 63 -8.57 -17.23 6.90
N LYS A 64 -8.66 -17.05 5.58
CA LYS A 64 -9.87 -17.38 4.79
C LYS A 64 -10.23 -18.87 4.88
N MET A 65 -9.24 -19.77 4.79
CA MET A 65 -9.47 -21.21 4.93
C MET A 65 -9.95 -21.57 6.34
N ALA A 66 -9.32 -21.01 7.38
CA ALA A 66 -9.74 -21.20 8.77
C ALA A 66 -11.16 -20.66 9.01
N GLN A 67 -11.50 -19.49 8.45
CA GLN A 67 -12.84 -18.92 8.53
C GLN A 67 -13.88 -19.80 7.82
N ARG A 68 -13.56 -20.34 6.63
CA ARG A 68 -14.42 -21.31 5.93
C ARG A 68 -14.64 -22.55 6.79
N GLN A 69 -13.61 -23.09 7.42
CA GLN A 69 -13.72 -24.27 8.29
C GLN A 69 -14.63 -24.00 9.50
N ARG A 70 -14.49 -22.84 10.15
CA ARG A 70 -15.38 -22.43 11.27
C ARG A 70 -16.84 -22.37 10.86
N ARG A 71 -17.14 -21.88 9.66
CA ARG A 71 -18.51 -21.79 9.13
C ARG A 71 -19.13 -23.14 8.77
N ILE A 72 -18.31 -24.14 8.43
CA ILE A 72 -18.79 -25.51 8.16
C ILE A 72 -19.06 -26.25 9.46
N ALA A 73 -18.31 -25.92 10.52
CA ALA A 73 -18.41 -26.54 11.83
C ALA A 73 -19.49 -25.93 12.74
N ALA A 74 -20.14 -24.82 12.32
CA ALA A 74 -21.23 -24.14 13.01
C ALA A 74 -22.55 -24.46 12.33
#